data_AF-A0A327P3X1-F1
#
_entry.id   AF-A0A327P3X1-F1
#
_cell.length_a   1.000
_cell.length_b   1.000
_cell.length_c   1.000
_cell.angle_alpha   90.00
_cell.angle_beta   90.00
_cell.angle_gamma   90.00
#
_symmetry.space_group_name_H-M   'P 1'
#
loop_
_entity.id
_entity.type
_entity.pdbx_description
1 polymer ?
#
loop_
_entity_poly.entity_id
_entity_poly.type
_entity_poly.pdbx_seq_one_letter_code
_entity_poly.pdbx_strand_id
1 'polypeptide(L)'
;MLLPKNMHLQFLLFSAAVAGLIGLFSVLLPTIVHEKIWNIYFFMLILSFLISILNAFLLKSFAENFFNILVLAMILRFIATIVFIGLAVWPGMENIILFIADFFVVFLFYLVFDIYAFLSNLRPISK
;
A
#
# COMPACT_ATOMS: atom_id res chain seq x y z
N MET A 1 -4.06 -0.93 23.99
CA MET A 1 -5.24 -0.78 23.12
C MET A 1 -5.39 -2.08 22.34
N LEU A 2 -6.42 -2.88 22.62
CA LEU A 2 -6.63 -4.17 21.95
C LEU A 2 -7.03 -3.90 20.50
N LEU A 3 -6.05 -3.96 19.58
CA LEU A 3 -6.29 -3.88 18.15
C LEU A 3 -7.27 -5.00 17.75
N PRO A 4 -8.36 -4.68 17.04
CA PRO A 4 -9.34 -5.68 16.64
C PRO A 4 -8.68 -6.74 15.76
N LYS A 5 -9.00 -8.01 16.00
CA LYS A 5 -8.41 -9.18 15.34
C LYS A 5 -8.76 -9.29 13.83
N ASN A 6 -9.61 -8.39 13.31
CA ASN A 6 -10.04 -8.37 11.92
C ASN A 6 -9.05 -7.60 11.04
N MET A 7 -8.37 -8.32 10.14
CA MET A 7 -7.35 -7.78 9.22
C MET A 7 -7.87 -6.61 8.38
N HIS A 8 -9.12 -6.67 7.90
CA HIS A 8 -9.73 -5.57 7.15
C HIS A 8 -9.93 -4.30 7.99
N LEU A 9 -10.21 -4.45 9.29
CA LEU A 9 -10.41 -3.32 10.19
C LEU A 9 -9.06 -2.68 10.55
N GLN A 10 -8.00 -3.49 10.71
CA GLN A 10 -6.63 -3.00 10.86
C GLN A 10 -6.16 -2.25 9.61
N PHE A 11 -6.47 -2.77 8.42
CA PHE A 11 -6.19 -2.08 7.16
C PHE A 11 -6.91 -0.72 7.09
N LEU A 12 -8.20 -0.68 7.41
CA LEU A 12 -8.97 0.56 7.37
C LEU A 12 -8.47 1.59 8.39
N LEU A 13 -8.16 1.16 9.62
CA LEU A 13 -7.55 2.03 10.64
C LEU A 13 -6.17 2.54 10.20
N PHE A 14 -5.35 1.68 9.60
CA PHE A 14 -4.04 2.04 9.09
C PHE A 14 -4.15 3.06 7.95
N SER A 15 -5.00 2.80 6.95
CA SER A 15 -5.27 3.72 5.85
C SER A 15 -5.81 5.06 6.36
N ALA A 16 -6.73 5.06 7.34
CA ALA A 16 -7.23 6.27 7.96
C ALA A 16 -6.13 7.06 8.70
N ALA A 17 -5.22 6.37 9.38
CA ALA A 17 -4.08 7.01 10.03
C ALA A 17 -3.11 7.63 9.00
N VAL A 18 -2.83 6.93 7.89
CA VAL A 18 -2.02 7.46 6.78
C VAL A 18 -2.69 8.68 6.14
N ALA A 19 -4.00 8.63 5.88
CA ALA A 19 -4.76 9.77 5.37
C ALA A 19 -4.71 10.98 6.33
N GLY A 20 -4.83 10.73 7.64
CA GLY A 20 -4.71 11.77 8.67
C GLY A 20 -3.32 12.40 8.69
N LEU A 21 -2.26 11.60 8.56
CA LEU A 21 -0.88 12.10 8.45
C LEU A 21 -0.70 12.94 7.17
N ILE A 22 -1.15 12.44 6.02
CA ILE A 22 -1.10 13.18 4.75
C ILE A 22 -1.82 14.52 4.86
N GLY A 23 -3.03 14.54 5.44
CA GLY A 23 -3.80 15.77 5.67
C GLY A 23 -3.13 16.73 6.65
N LEU A 24 -2.48 16.22 7.70
CA LEU A 24 -1.73 17.04 8.65
C LEU A 24 -0.49 17.68 7.98
N PHE A 25 0.26 16.89 7.22
CA PHE A 25 1.46 17.37 6.52
C PHE A 25 1.12 18.33 5.38
N SER A 26 0.00 18.14 4.67
CA SER A 26 -0.40 19.07 3.61
C SER A 26 -0.79 20.46 4.15
N VAL A 27 -1.29 20.54 5.39
CA VAL A 27 -1.60 21.83 6.04
C VAL A 27 -0.36 22.46 6.67
N LEU A 28 0.49 21.67 7.34
CA LEU A 28 1.66 22.18 8.05
C LEU A 28 2.86 22.48 7.13
N LEU A 29 3.04 21.70 6.07
CA LEU A 29 4.20 21.74 5.17
C LEU A 29 3.78 21.63 3.69
N PRO A 30 2.99 22.59 3.17
CA PRO A 30 2.45 22.53 1.81
C PRO A 30 3.53 22.57 0.71
N THR A 31 4.73 23.04 1.01
CA THR A 31 5.85 23.09 0.05
C THR A 31 6.55 21.74 -0.13
N ILE A 32 6.37 20.81 0.79
CA ILE A 32 7.03 19.49 0.79
C ILE A 32 6.07 18.41 0.26
N VAL A 33 4.77 18.66 0.29
CA VAL A 33 3.73 17.73 -0.16
C VAL A 33 3.26 18.10 -1.56
N HIS A 34 3.28 17.14 -2.48
CA HIS A 34 2.78 17.34 -3.82
C HIS A 34 1.26 17.47 -3.83
N GLU A 35 0.74 18.37 -4.66
CA GLU A 35 -0.68 18.56 -4.93
C GLU A 35 -1.44 17.25 -5.28
N LYS A 36 -0.76 16.26 -5.89
CA LYS A 36 -1.34 14.99 -6.31
C LYS A 36 -1.16 13.86 -5.29
N ILE A 37 -0.78 14.16 -4.05
CA ILE A 37 -0.58 13.14 -3.00
C ILE A 37 -1.84 12.30 -2.75
N TRP A 38 -3.02 12.88 -2.89
CA TRP A 38 -4.27 12.14 -2.76
C TRP A 38 -4.45 11.08 -3.85
N ASN A 39 -4.01 11.36 -5.08
CA ASN A 39 -4.04 10.38 -6.16
C ASN A 39 -3.12 9.21 -5.87
N ILE A 40 -1.91 9.48 -5.34
CA ILE A 40 -0.98 8.45 -4.86
C ILE A 40 -1.65 7.63 -3.76
N TYR A 41 -2.19 8.29 -2.73
CA TYR A 41 -2.82 7.63 -1.61
C TYR A 41 -3.96 6.69 -2.03
N PHE A 42 -4.89 7.17 -2.86
CA PHE A 42 -6.00 6.34 -3.34
C PHE A 42 -5.53 5.18 -4.20
N PHE A 43 -4.54 5.41 -5.08
CA PHE A 43 -3.94 4.33 -5.85
C PHE A 43 -3.36 3.25 -4.94
N MET A 44 -2.59 3.62 -3.92
CA MET A 44 -1.96 2.67 -3.00
C MET A 44 -2.97 1.93 -2.14
N LEU A 45 -4.02 2.62 -1.69
CA LEU A 45 -5.12 2.02 -0.94
C LEU A 45 -5.83 0.96 -1.78
N ILE A 46 -6.24 1.30 -3.00
CA ILE A 46 -6.96 0.39 -3.90
C ILE A 46 -6.06 -0.80 -4.27
N LEU A 47 -4.81 -0.54 -4.65
CA LEU A 47 -3.86 -1.59 -5.04
C LEU A 47 -3.60 -2.57 -3.88
N SER A 48 -3.37 -2.06 -2.68
CA SER A 48 -3.11 -2.91 -1.50
C SER A 48 -4.35 -3.72 -1.11
N PHE A 49 -5.52 -3.11 -1.18
CA PHE A 49 -6.79 -3.80 -0.94
C PHE A 49 -7.05 -4.91 -1.96
N LEU A 50 -6.84 -4.63 -3.25
CA LEU A 50 -7.00 -5.60 -4.34
C LEU A 50 -6.04 -6.78 -4.18
N ILE A 51 -4.77 -6.51 -3.89
CA ILE A 51 -3.76 -7.54 -3.62
C ILE A 51 -4.15 -8.38 -2.41
N SER A 52 -4.64 -7.77 -1.34
CA SER A 52 -5.09 -8.48 -0.14
C SER A 52 -6.24 -9.45 -0.45
N ILE A 53 -7.25 -9.01 -1.20
CA ILE A 53 -8.36 -9.87 -1.64
C ILE A 53 -7.86 -10.99 -2.54
N LEU A 54 -7.02 -10.67 -3.52
CA LEU A 54 -6.45 -11.65 -4.46
C LEU A 54 -5.67 -12.73 -3.72
N ASN A 55 -4.82 -12.34 -2.76
CA ASN A 55 -4.07 -13.26 -1.92
C ASN A 55 -5.00 -14.15 -1.08
N ALA A 56 -6.02 -13.58 -0.43
CA ALA A 56 -6.98 -14.36 0.36
C ALA A 56 -7.73 -15.39 -0.50
N PHE A 57 -8.11 -15.01 -1.73
CA PHE A 57 -8.79 -15.89 -2.67
C PHE A 57 -7.87 -17.00 -3.21
N LEU A 58 -6.66 -16.66 -3.63
CA LEU A 58 -5.70 -17.62 -4.18
C LEU A 58 -5.19 -18.60 -3.12
N LEU A 59 -4.93 -18.13 -1.89
CA LEU A 59 -4.49 -18.99 -0.79
C LEU A 59 -5.58 -19.98 -0.35
N LYS A 60 -6.86 -19.61 -0.48
CA LYS A 60 -7.97 -20.53 -0.19
C LYS A 60 -8.05 -21.66 -1.22
N SER A 61 -7.71 -21.39 -2.47
CA SER A 61 -7.80 -22.36 -3.58
C SER A 61 -6.50 -23.16 -3.78
N PHE A 62 -5.34 -22.56 -3.45
CA PHE A 62 -4.01 -23.12 -3.72
C PHE A 62 -3.06 -22.89 -2.54
N ALA A 63 -3.44 -23.36 -1.35
CA ALA A 63 -2.68 -23.17 -0.11
C ALA A 63 -1.22 -23.68 -0.21
N GLU A 64 -0.98 -24.74 -0.98
CA GLU A 64 0.36 -25.32 -1.18
C GLU A 64 1.30 -24.40 -1.99
N ASN A 65 0.75 -23.48 -2.77
CA ASN A 65 1.50 -22.52 -3.60
C ASN A 65 1.70 -21.16 -2.90
N PHE A 66 1.68 -21.13 -1.57
CA PHE A 66 1.79 -19.91 -0.76
C PHE A 66 2.91 -18.96 -1.22
N PHE A 67 4.13 -19.50 -1.39
CA PHE A 67 5.28 -18.70 -1.83
C PHE A 67 5.06 -18.06 -3.20
N ASN A 68 4.57 -18.83 -4.18
CA ASN A 68 4.32 -18.35 -5.54
C ASN A 68 3.26 -17.24 -5.57
N ILE A 69 2.23 -17.35 -4.73
CA ILE A 69 1.16 -16.36 -4.61
C ILE A 69 1.70 -15.03 -4.06
N LEU A 70 2.60 -15.08 -3.08
CA LEU A 70 3.23 -13.86 -2.53
C LEU A 70 4.15 -13.19 -3.54
N VAL A 71 4.95 -13.97 -4.26
CA VAL A 71 5.82 -13.46 -5.32
C VAL A 71 4.97 -12.84 -6.43
N LEU A 72 3.85 -13.47 -6.81
CA LEU A 72 2.90 -12.92 -7.77
C LEU A 72 2.33 -11.57 -7.29
N ALA A 73 1.93 -11.47 -6.03
CA ALA A 73 1.45 -10.22 -5.44
C ALA A 73 2.51 -9.11 -5.48
N MET A 74 3.78 -9.46 -5.21
CA MET A 74 4.90 -8.52 -5.29
C MET A 74 5.14 -8.05 -6.72
N ILE A 75 5.12 -8.96 -7.70
CA ILE A 75 5.27 -8.62 -9.13
C ILE A 75 4.12 -7.73 -9.59
N LEU A 76 2.88 -8.09 -9.25
CA LEU A 76 1.69 -7.30 -9.60
C LEU A 76 1.79 -5.88 -9.05
N ARG A 77 2.24 -5.75 -7.80
CA ARG A 77 2.51 -4.44 -7.18
C ARG A 77 3.54 -3.66 -7.98
N PHE A 78 4.71 -4.23 -8.26
CA PHE A 78 5.76 -3.55 -9.00
C PHE A 78 5.26 -3.04 -10.37
N ILE A 79 4.61 -3.91 -11.15
CA ILE A 79 4.06 -3.54 -12.46
C ILE A 79 3.03 -2.40 -12.31
N ALA A 80 2.08 -2.54 -11.39
CA ALA A 80 1.05 -1.51 -11.17
C ALA A 80 1.67 -0.16 -10.77
N THR A 81 2.67 -0.18 -9.88
CA THR A 81 3.36 1.05 -9.45
C THR A 81 4.12 1.73 -10.58
N ILE A 82 4.80 0.97 -11.45
CA ILE A 82 5.51 1.52 -12.61
C ILE A 82 4.53 2.13 -13.60
N VAL A 83 3.43 1.41 -13.91
CA VAL A 83 2.39 1.90 -14.81
C VAL A 83 1.76 3.18 -14.27
N PHE A 84 1.44 3.22 -12.97
CA PHE A 84 0.86 4.41 -12.35
C PHE A 84 1.78 5.63 -12.43
N ILE A 85 3.07 5.47 -12.06
CA ILE A 85 4.05 6.56 -12.15
C ILE A 85 4.20 7.01 -13.61
N GLY A 86 4.33 6.07 -14.55
CA GLY A 86 4.46 6.36 -15.97
C GLY A 86 3.29 7.18 -16.52
N LEU A 87 2.05 6.78 -16.21
CA LEU A 87 0.84 7.50 -16.61
C LEU A 87 0.72 8.87 -15.94
N ALA A 88 1.12 8.98 -14.67
CA ALA A 88 1.05 10.23 -13.92
C ALA A 88 2.05 11.28 -14.44
N VAL A 89 3.26 10.86 -14.80
CA VAL A 89 4.36 11.75 -15.23
C VAL A 89 4.27 12.09 -16.72
N TRP A 90 3.68 11.22 -17.55
CA TRP A 90 3.51 11.42 -19.00
C TRP A 90 2.98 12.81 -19.45
N PRO A 91 1.97 13.42 -18.79
CA PRO A 91 1.45 14.73 -19.21
C PRO A 91 2.42 15.92 -18.98
N GLY A 92 3.71 15.68 -18.69
CA GLY A 92 4.69 16.74 -18.48
C GLY A 92 4.55 17.41 -17.12
N MET A 93 4.33 16.62 -16.06
CA MET A 93 4.12 17.13 -14.70
C MET A 93 5.33 17.93 -14.21
N GLU A 94 5.08 19.08 -13.59
CA GLU A 94 6.09 19.83 -12.84
C GLU A 94 6.40 19.14 -11.50
N ASN A 95 7.60 19.32 -10.95
CA ASN A 95 8.00 18.75 -9.65
C ASN A 95 7.95 17.21 -9.55
N ILE A 96 8.31 16.51 -10.63
CA ILE A 96 8.37 15.03 -10.70
C ILE A 96 9.12 14.41 -9.51
N ILE A 97 10.22 15.03 -9.06
CA ILE A 97 11.02 14.52 -7.95
C ILE A 97 10.20 14.49 -6.64
N LEU A 98 9.42 15.55 -6.38
CA LEU A 98 8.54 15.63 -5.21
C LEU A 98 7.44 14.56 -5.30
N PHE A 99 6.88 14.35 -6.50
CA PHE A 99 5.85 13.34 -6.74
C PHE A 99 6.37 11.93 -6.44
N ILE A 100 7.57 11.61 -6.94
CA ILE A 100 8.22 10.32 -6.73
C ILE A 100 8.58 10.14 -5.25
N ALA A 101 9.04 11.20 -4.57
CA ALA A 101 9.36 11.16 -3.15
C ALA A 101 8.11 10.84 -2.31
N ASP A 102 7.01 11.57 -2.52
CA ASP A 102 5.73 11.31 -1.85
C ASP A 102 5.22 9.90 -2.14
N PHE A 103 5.33 9.47 -3.41
CA PHE A 103 4.98 8.13 -3.82
C PHE A 103 5.76 7.09 -3.01
N PHE A 104 7.07 7.25 -2.90
CA PHE A 104 7.93 6.33 -2.14
C PHE A 104 7.58 6.30 -0.66
N VAL A 105 7.33 7.46 -0.05
CA VAL A 105 6.96 7.54 1.37
C VAL A 105 5.64 6.78 1.61
N VAL A 106 4.61 7.06 0.82
CA VAL A 106 3.31 6.36 0.93
C VAL A 106 3.48 4.87 0.63
N PHE A 107 4.30 4.52 -0.38
CA PHE A 107 4.63 3.12 -0.70
C PHE A 107 5.24 2.39 0.48
N LEU A 108 6.22 3.00 1.16
CA LEU A 108 6.89 2.39 2.30
C LEU A 108 5.92 2.15 3.46
N PHE A 109 5.01 3.09 3.73
CA PHE A 109 3.97 2.88 4.75
C PHE A 109 3.13 1.63 4.45
N TYR A 110 2.59 1.51 3.23
CA TYR A 110 1.79 0.35 2.84
C TYR A 110 2.63 -0.94 2.81
N LEU A 111 3.88 -0.88 2.35
CA LEU A 111 4.79 -2.03 2.35
C LEU A 111 5.04 -2.56 3.76
N VAL A 112 5.31 -1.67 4.71
CA VAL A 112 5.54 -2.04 6.12
C VAL A 112 4.28 -2.69 6.70
N PHE A 113 3.11 -2.12 6.45
CA PHE A 113 1.84 -2.71 6.88
C PHE A 113 1.67 -4.14 6.34
N ASP A 114 1.97 -4.38 5.07
CA ASP A 114 1.84 -5.71 4.47
C ASP A 114 2.82 -6.71 5.05
N ILE A 115 4.06 -6.31 5.32
CA ILE A 115 5.06 -7.16 5.98
C ILE A 115 4.55 -7.56 7.37
N TYR A 116 3.99 -6.63 8.14
CA TYR A 116 3.42 -6.94 9.46
C TYR A 116 2.20 -7.85 9.36
N ALA A 117 1.27 -7.58 8.44
CA ALA A 117 0.11 -8.43 8.19
C ALA A 117 0.56 -9.85 7.82
N PHE A 118 1.58 -9.97 6.97
CA PHE A 118 2.18 -11.23 6.57
C PHE A 118 2.80 -12.01 7.74
N LEU A 119 3.69 -11.37 8.51
CA LEU A 119 4.34 -12.00 9.66
C LEU A 119 3.33 -12.44 10.74
N SER A 120 2.28 -11.65 10.94
CA SER A 120 1.22 -11.97 11.91
C SER A 120 0.44 -13.24 11.53
N ASN A 121 0.25 -13.50 10.23
CA ASN A 121 -0.43 -14.68 9.71
C ASN A 121 0.44 -15.94 9.71
N LEU A 122 1.77 -15.81 9.72
CA LEU A 122 2.70 -16.95 9.86
C LEU A 122 2.86 -17.44 11.31
N ARG A 123 2.68 -16.55 12.29
CA ARG A 123 2.86 -16.83 13.72
C ARG A 123 2.01 -17.99 14.28
N PRO A 124 0.77 -18.26 13.83
CA PRO A 124 -0.04 -19.38 14.31
C PRO A 124 0.45 -20.76 13.83
N ILE A 125 1.22 -20.83 12.74
CA ILE A 125 1.62 -22.09 12.07
C ILE A 125 2.95 -22.65 12.64
N SER A 126 3.65 -21.86 13.47
CA SER A 126 4.95 -22.21 14.08
C SER A 126 4.85 -22.93 15.45
N LYS A 127 3.71 -23.56 15.77
CA LYS A 127 3.55 -24.38 16.98
C LYS A 127 3.28 -25.83 16.64
#